data_AF-A0A9R0SEY4-F1
#
_entry.id   AF-A0A9R0SEY4-F1
#
_cell.length_a   1.000
_cell.length_b   1.000
_cell.length_c   1.000
_cell.angle_alpha   90.00
_cell.angle_beta   90.00
_cell.angle_gamma   90.00
#
_symmetry.space_group_name_H-M   'P 1'
#
loop_
_entity.id
_entity.type
_entity.pdbx_description
1 polymer ?
#
loop_
_entity_poly.entity_id
_entity_poly.type
_entity_poly.pdbx_seq_one_letter_code
_entity_poly.pdbx_strand_id
1 'polypeptide(L)'
;MCCCCYHVQQWESDLVDATYIKELGDDLSIIHLKFGDTSKRPAGLFRRRDLVVYERRQTMDDGTLVVAVASLPKEIAAGLLPRDSKGRSSVGRGLLLQSGWVVEKLLDDDGVESCIVTYVVQLDPAAGWLPRCIVSRLDNKLVTIIAKLKKLAQTTTCPSAPPAARSCNSEEN
;
A
#
# COMPACT_ATOMS: atom_id res chain seq x y z
N MET A 1 -0.27 13.78 -3.38
CA MET A 1 0.22 12.41 -3.64
C MET A 1 0.35 11.74 -2.28
N CYS A 2 -0.52 10.77 -1.96
CA CYS A 2 -0.57 10.21 -0.60
C CYS A 2 0.67 9.33 -0.35
N CYS A 3 1.35 9.52 0.79
CA CYS A 3 2.66 8.91 1.07
C CYS A 3 2.65 7.37 1.00
N CYS A 4 1.50 6.72 1.25
CA CYS A 4 1.33 5.27 1.05
C CYS A 4 1.40 4.86 -0.42
N CYS A 5 0.78 5.59 -1.35
CA CYS A 5 0.75 5.19 -2.76
C CYS A 5 2.15 5.19 -3.40
N TYR A 6 3.01 6.15 -3.02
CA TYR A 6 4.38 6.23 -3.53
C TYR A 6 5.27 5.10 -3.01
N HIS A 7 5.13 4.72 -1.73
CA HIS A 7 5.93 3.65 -1.15
C HIS A 7 5.44 2.26 -1.57
N VAL A 8 4.12 2.05 -1.77
CA VAL A 8 3.59 0.73 -2.20
C VAL A 8 4.17 0.29 -3.56
N GLN A 9 4.38 1.22 -4.49
CA GLN A 9 5.02 0.93 -5.79
C GLN A 9 6.47 0.40 -5.64
N GLN A 10 7.15 0.65 -4.52
CA GLN A 10 8.53 0.19 -4.32
C GLN A 10 8.62 -1.28 -3.85
N TRP A 11 7.56 -1.85 -3.27
CA TRP A 11 7.60 -3.19 -2.70
C TRP A 11 6.59 -4.18 -3.31
N GLU A 12 5.55 -3.71 -4.00
CA GLU A 12 4.64 -4.53 -4.82
C GLU A 12 5.05 -4.49 -6.29
N SER A 13 5.70 -5.57 -6.77
CA SER A 13 6.16 -5.68 -8.16
C SER A 13 5.03 -5.71 -9.18
N ASP A 14 3.83 -6.08 -8.75
CA ASP A 14 2.68 -6.21 -9.64
C ASP A 14 1.86 -4.91 -9.69
N LEU A 15 2.07 -3.97 -8.77
CA LEU A 15 1.43 -2.66 -8.79
C LEU A 15 2.19 -1.73 -9.73
N VAL A 16 1.59 -1.45 -10.89
CA VAL A 16 2.20 -0.62 -11.93
C VAL A 16 1.94 0.86 -11.70
N ASP A 17 0.76 1.19 -11.16
CA ASP A 17 0.32 2.56 -10.96
C ASP A 17 -0.70 2.65 -9.82
N ALA A 18 -0.67 3.77 -9.10
CA ALA A 18 -1.60 4.12 -8.04
C ALA A 18 -1.99 5.58 -8.21
N THR A 19 -3.18 5.81 -8.76
CA THR A 19 -3.69 7.15 -9.05
C THR A 19 -4.73 7.54 -8.01
N TYR A 20 -4.48 8.63 -7.29
CA TYR A 20 -5.50 9.24 -6.44
C TYR A 20 -6.65 9.79 -7.29
N ILE A 21 -7.89 9.51 -6.91
CA ILE A 21 -9.09 10.03 -7.59
C ILE A 21 -9.65 11.24 -6.83
N LYS A 22 -10.04 11.05 -5.56
CA LYS A 22 -10.67 12.09 -4.74
C LYS A 22 -10.65 11.76 -3.26
N GLU A 23 -10.78 12.78 -2.42
CA GLU A 23 -11.08 12.68 -0.99
C GLU A 23 -12.60 12.74 -0.75
N LEU A 24 -13.02 12.11 0.35
CA LEU A 24 -14.38 12.02 0.83
C LEU A 24 -14.41 12.38 2.32
N GLY A 25 -14.19 13.65 2.65
CA GLY A 25 -13.97 14.10 4.02
C GLY A 25 -12.49 14.01 4.41
N ASP A 26 -12.22 14.03 5.71
CA ASP A 26 -10.86 14.26 6.22
C ASP A 26 -10.01 12.99 6.26
N ASP A 27 -10.64 11.82 6.35
CA ASP A 27 -9.99 10.55 6.64
C ASP A 27 -10.20 9.50 5.54
N LEU A 28 -10.94 9.79 4.47
CA LEU A 28 -11.35 8.83 3.46
C LEU A 28 -10.95 9.31 2.06
N SER A 29 -10.32 8.44 1.28
CA SER A 29 -9.88 8.72 -0.07
C SER A 29 -10.24 7.59 -1.03
N ILE A 30 -10.38 7.90 -2.32
CA ILE A 30 -10.58 6.92 -3.39
C ILE A 30 -9.33 6.88 -4.27
N ILE A 31 -8.83 5.66 -4.49
CA ILE A 31 -7.58 5.41 -5.22
C ILE A 31 -7.84 4.37 -6.31
N HIS A 32 -7.27 4.59 -7.50
CA HIS A 32 -7.20 3.62 -8.59
C HIS A 32 -5.86 2.90 -8.57
N LEU A 33 -5.88 1.60 -8.37
CA LEU A 33 -4.71 0.73 -8.39
C LEU A 33 -4.70 -0.08 -9.68
N LYS A 34 -3.60 -0.02 -10.44
CA LYS A 34 -3.43 -0.78 -11.68
C LYS A 34 -2.40 -1.88 -11.46
N PHE A 35 -2.84 -3.13 -11.57
CA PHE A 35 -1.96 -4.29 -11.43
C PHE A 35 -1.65 -4.93 -12.79
N GLY A 36 -0.39 -5.33 -13.00
CA GLY A 36 0.03 -6.04 -14.20
C GLY A 36 1.54 -6.27 -14.30
N ASP A 37 1.93 -7.26 -15.10
CA ASP A 37 3.33 -7.55 -15.40
C ASP A 37 3.73 -6.77 -16.66
N THR A 38 4.68 -5.83 -16.55
CA THR A 38 5.23 -5.10 -17.71
C THR A 38 6.18 -5.98 -18.54
N SER A 39 6.58 -7.15 -18.03
CA SER A 39 7.67 -7.96 -18.58
C SER A 39 7.24 -9.21 -19.36
N LYS A 40 5.96 -9.65 -19.27
CA LYS A 40 5.50 -10.89 -19.90
C LYS A 40 4.27 -10.70 -20.78
N ARG A 41 4.32 -11.24 -22.02
CA ARG A 41 3.16 -11.32 -22.92
C ARG A 41 2.00 -12.02 -22.19
N PRO A 42 0.75 -11.58 -22.40
CA PRO A 42 -0.41 -12.07 -21.66
C PRO A 42 -0.81 -13.46 -22.17
N ALA A 43 -0.15 -14.50 -21.65
CA ALA A 43 -0.64 -15.86 -21.78
C ALA A 43 -1.75 -16.09 -20.72
N GLY A 44 -3.00 -15.94 -21.15
CA GLY A 44 -4.16 -16.69 -20.66
C GLY A 44 -4.78 -16.36 -19.29
N LEU A 45 -4.00 -16.07 -18.23
CA LEU A 45 -4.55 -16.07 -16.85
C LEU A 45 -4.33 -14.79 -16.03
N PHE A 46 -3.33 -13.98 -16.35
CA PHE A 46 -3.02 -12.73 -15.64
C PHE A 46 -3.36 -11.52 -16.51
N ARG A 47 -4.66 -11.34 -16.78
CA ARG A 47 -5.17 -10.07 -17.34
C ARG A 47 -4.91 -8.95 -16.34
N ARG A 48 -4.61 -7.73 -16.84
CA ARG A 48 -4.57 -6.50 -16.05
C ARG A 48 -5.77 -6.45 -15.10
N ARG A 49 -5.51 -6.20 -13.83
CA ARG A 49 -6.54 -6.06 -12.79
C ARG A 49 -6.48 -4.64 -12.27
N ASP A 50 -7.45 -3.85 -12.67
CA ASP A 50 -7.64 -2.52 -12.10
C ASP A 50 -8.60 -2.64 -10.93
N LEU A 51 -8.19 -2.14 -9.77
CA LEU A 51 -9.03 -2.02 -8.58
C LEU A 51 -9.25 -0.53 -8.28
N VAL A 52 -10.50 -0.16 -7.99
CA VAL A 52 -10.80 1.12 -7.36
C VAL A 52 -11.10 0.80 -5.90
N VAL A 53 -10.41 1.47 -4.99
CA VAL A 53 -10.53 1.24 -3.55
C VAL A 53 -10.88 2.52 -2.82
N TYR A 54 -11.60 2.39 -1.71
CA TYR A 54 -11.57 3.40 -0.67
C TYR A 54 -10.42 3.08 0.30
N GLU A 55 -9.70 4.11 0.74
CA GLU A 55 -8.70 4.06 1.79
C GLU A 55 -9.14 5.02 2.90
N ARG A 56 -9.33 4.49 4.10
CA ARG A 56 -9.62 5.24 5.31
C ARG A 56 -8.41 5.23 6.23
N ARG A 57 -8.03 6.39 6.77
CA ARG A 57 -6.90 6.56 7.70
C ARG A 57 -7.37 7.14 9.01
N GLN A 58 -7.19 6.41 10.09
CA GLN A 58 -7.59 6.86 11.41
C GLN A 58 -6.44 6.66 12.39
N THR A 59 -6.12 7.72 13.13
CA THR A 59 -5.28 7.64 14.32
C THR A 59 -6.20 7.48 15.53
N MET A 60 -6.00 6.42 16.29
CA MET A 60 -6.73 6.14 17.53
C MET A 60 -6.17 6.98 18.69
N ASP A 61 -6.90 7.03 19.80
CA ASP A 61 -6.53 7.87 20.96
C ASP A 61 -5.20 7.46 21.63
N ASP A 62 -4.83 6.18 21.50
CA ASP A 62 -3.56 5.62 21.97
C ASP A 62 -2.38 5.88 21.02
N GLY A 63 -2.62 6.58 19.90
CA GLY A 63 -1.64 6.85 18.86
C GLY A 63 -1.52 5.73 17.81
N THR A 64 -2.30 4.65 17.91
CA THR A 64 -2.33 3.58 16.91
C THR A 64 -2.86 4.11 15.59
N LEU A 65 -2.12 3.90 14.49
CA LEU A 65 -2.55 4.26 13.15
C LEU A 65 -3.21 3.05 12.47
N VAL A 66 -4.45 3.24 12.04
CA VAL A 66 -5.21 2.26 11.26
C VAL A 66 -5.45 2.79 9.85
N VAL A 67 -5.01 2.03 8.85
CA VAL A 67 -5.29 2.30 7.44
C VAL A 67 -6.11 1.16 6.89
N ALA A 68 -7.41 1.38 6.66
CA ALA A 68 -8.31 0.39 6.09
C ALA A 68 -8.52 0.66 4.60
N VAL A 69 -8.39 -0.37 3.78
CA VAL A 69 -8.53 -0.31 2.33
C VAL A 69 -9.56 -1.34 1.90
N ALA A 70 -10.51 -0.95 1.06
CA ALA A 70 -11.39 -1.94 0.47
C ALA A 70 -11.91 -1.57 -0.91
N SER A 71 -12.24 -2.58 -1.69
CA SER A 71 -12.73 -2.42 -3.05
C SER A 71 -14.05 -1.67 -3.08
N LEU A 72 -14.12 -0.69 -3.97
CA LEU A 72 -15.34 0.01 -4.29
C LEU A 72 -16.22 -0.91 -5.16
N PRO A 73 -17.55 -0.96 -4.92
CA PRO A 73 -18.48 -1.66 -5.78
C PRO A 73 -18.31 -1.25 -7.24
N LYS A 74 -18.39 -2.23 -8.15
CA LYS A 74 -18.06 -2.04 -9.57
C LYS A 74 -18.91 -0.95 -10.22
N GLU A 75 -20.16 -0.85 -9.81
CA GLU A 75 -21.14 0.10 -10.30
C GLU A 75 -20.70 1.53 -9.99
N ILE A 76 -20.16 1.76 -8.78
CA ILE A 76 -19.64 3.04 -8.34
C ILE A 76 -18.29 3.31 -9.03
N ALA A 77 -17.40 2.32 -9.04
CA ALA A 77 -16.08 2.43 -9.67
C ALA A 77 -16.16 2.76 -11.17
N ALA A 78 -17.13 2.19 -11.89
CA ALA A 78 -17.36 2.45 -13.31
C ALA A 78 -17.82 3.88 -13.61
N GLY A 79 -18.37 4.59 -12.62
CA GLY A 79 -18.70 6.01 -12.72
C GLY A 79 -17.51 6.94 -12.47
N LEU A 80 -16.42 6.43 -11.87
CA LEU A 80 -15.24 7.23 -11.49
C LEU A 80 -14.10 7.13 -12.50
N LEU A 81 -14.05 6.06 -13.29
CA LEU A 81 -12.99 5.85 -14.28
C LEU A 81 -13.44 6.20 -15.71
N PRO A 82 -12.54 6.73 -16.55
CA PRO A 82 -12.80 6.88 -17.98
C PRO A 82 -13.14 5.53 -18.61
N ARG A 83 -14.14 5.52 -19.50
CA ARG A 83 -14.42 4.35 -20.34
C ARG A 83 -13.40 4.26 -21.46
N ASP A 84 -13.03 3.04 -21.85
CA ASP A 84 -12.17 2.86 -23.01
C ASP A 84 -12.90 3.27 -24.31
N SER A 85 -12.16 3.32 -25.43
CA SER A 85 -12.70 3.69 -26.75
C SER A 85 -13.83 2.78 -27.26
N LYS A 86 -14.06 1.62 -26.60
CA LYS A 86 -15.14 0.68 -26.89
C LYS A 86 -16.24 0.70 -25.84
N GLY A 87 -16.25 1.70 -24.96
CA GLY A 87 -17.26 1.88 -23.90
C GLY A 87 -17.16 0.89 -22.75
N ARG A 88 -16.06 0.12 -22.65
CA ARG A 88 -15.85 -0.90 -21.62
C ARG A 88 -15.12 -0.29 -20.42
N SER A 89 -15.53 -0.68 -19.22
CA SER A 89 -14.83 -0.33 -18.00
C SER A 89 -13.52 -1.13 -17.90
N SER A 90 -12.42 -0.46 -17.54
CA SER A 90 -11.14 -1.12 -17.27
C SER A 90 -11.14 -1.88 -15.93
N VAL A 91 -12.13 -1.62 -15.06
CA VAL A 91 -12.27 -2.30 -13.76
C VAL A 91 -12.56 -3.77 -13.99
N GLY A 92 -11.61 -4.61 -13.56
CA GLY A 92 -11.69 -6.06 -13.72
C GLY A 92 -12.91 -6.63 -12.99
N ARG A 93 -13.49 -7.70 -13.54
CA ARG A 93 -14.36 -8.56 -12.73
C ARG A 93 -13.45 -9.43 -11.85
N GLY A 94 -13.55 -9.27 -10.54
CA GLY A 94 -13.23 -10.36 -9.63
C GLY A 94 -11.98 -10.22 -8.76
N LEU A 95 -12.08 -9.34 -7.77
CA LEU A 95 -11.46 -9.53 -6.47
C LEU A 95 -12.08 -8.50 -5.53
N LEU A 96 -12.87 -8.92 -4.54
CA LEU A 96 -13.19 -8.02 -3.43
C LEU A 96 -12.00 -8.09 -2.47
N LEU A 97 -11.25 -6.99 -2.42
CA LEU A 97 -10.17 -6.80 -1.47
C LEU A 97 -10.74 -6.07 -0.27
N GLN A 98 -10.48 -6.60 0.92
CA GLN A 98 -10.44 -5.84 2.15
C GLN A 98 -9.04 -6.02 2.71
N SER A 99 -8.32 -4.94 2.94
CA SER A 99 -6.99 -5.00 3.53
C SER A 99 -6.79 -3.81 4.45
N GLY A 100 -5.72 -3.86 5.22
CA GLY A 100 -5.37 -2.72 6.03
C GLY A 100 -4.13 -2.94 6.87
N TRP A 101 -3.67 -1.84 7.43
CA TRP A 101 -2.51 -1.76 8.29
C TRP A 101 -2.95 -1.30 9.66
N VAL A 102 -2.43 -1.94 10.69
CA VAL A 102 -2.48 -1.46 12.06
C VAL A 102 -1.03 -1.25 12.48
N VAL A 103 -0.69 0.00 12.83
CA VAL A 103 0.64 0.38 13.27
C VAL A 103 0.54 0.88 14.70
N GLU A 104 1.01 0.08 15.63
CA GLU A 104 0.99 0.36 17.06
C GLU A 104 2.36 0.89 17.48
N LYS A 105 2.39 1.98 18.24
CA LYS A 105 3.64 2.51 18.79
C LYS A 105 4.03 1.66 19.98
N LEU A 106 5.25 1.14 19.96
CA LEU A 106 5.84 0.47 21.11
C LEU A 106 6.71 1.48 21.86
N LEU A 107 6.35 1.74 23.10
CA LEU A 107 7.16 2.53 24.02
C LEU A 107 8.06 1.55 24.77
N ASP A 108 9.29 1.36 24.28
CA ASP A 108 10.29 0.64 25.05
C ASP A 108 10.90 1.58 26.11
N ASP A 109 11.13 1.05 27.31
CA ASP A 109 11.71 1.78 28.46
C ASP A 109 13.11 2.37 28.13
N ASP A 110 13.77 1.85 27.10
CA ASP A 110 15.11 2.26 26.65
C ASP A 110 15.10 3.49 25.70
N GLY A 111 13.94 4.11 25.47
CA GLY A 111 13.83 5.33 24.64
C GLY A 111 13.98 5.11 23.14
N VAL A 112 13.99 3.86 22.68
CA VAL A 112 13.97 3.50 21.25
C VAL A 112 12.52 3.49 20.76
N GLU A 113 12.19 4.34 19.79
CA GLU A 113 10.87 4.32 19.17
C GLU A 113 10.73 3.09 18.24
N SER A 114 10.00 2.09 18.72
CA SER A 114 9.67 0.88 17.97
C SER A 114 8.19 0.89 17.56
N CYS A 115 7.81 0.04 16.60
CA CYS A 115 6.40 -0.15 16.25
C CYS A 115 6.08 -1.61 15.90
N ILE A 116 4.85 -2.01 16.18
CA ILE A 116 4.28 -3.26 15.70
C ILE A 116 3.48 -2.93 14.44
N VAL A 117 3.75 -3.64 13.35
CA VAL A 117 3.01 -3.49 12.09
C VAL A 117 2.26 -4.78 11.81
N THR A 118 0.94 -4.69 11.83
CA THR A 118 0.03 -5.78 11.47
C THR A 118 -0.59 -5.48 10.11
N TYR A 119 -0.39 -6.39 9.14
CA TYR A 119 -1.02 -6.32 7.83
C TYR A 119 -2.15 -7.33 7.73
N VAL A 120 -3.38 -6.85 7.53
CA VAL A 120 -4.57 -7.67 7.37
C VAL A 120 -4.97 -7.66 5.90
N VAL A 121 -5.24 -8.84 5.34
CA VAL A 121 -5.70 -8.98 3.95
C VAL A 121 -6.75 -10.08 3.86
N GLN A 122 -7.88 -9.74 3.26
CA GLN A 122 -8.93 -10.63 2.84
C GLN A 122 -9.19 -10.43 1.36
N LEU A 123 -9.14 -11.54 0.62
CA LEU A 123 -9.29 -11.58 -0.82
C LEU A 123 -10.44 -12.54 -1.15
N ASP A 124 -11.55 -12.00 -1.64
CA ASP A 124 -12.64 -12.83 -2.16
C ASP A 124 -12.58 -12.87 -3.70
N PRO A 125 -12.16 -14.01 -4.29
CA PRO A 125 -12.29 -14.19 -5.72
C PRO A 125 -13.78 -14.32 -6.08
N ALA A 126 -14.29 -13.38 -6.86
CA ALA A 126 -15.69 -13.37 -7.31
C ALA A 126 -16.14 -14.62 -8.15
N ALA A 127 -15.31 -15.66 -8.25
CA ALA A 127 -15.59 -16.95 -8.88
C ALA A 127 -15.56 -18.14 -7.88
N GLY A 128 -15.47 -17.91 -6.57
CA GLY A 128 -15.73 -18.91 -5.51
C GLY A 128 -14.74 -20.09 -5.38
N TRP A 129 -13.82 -20.27 -6.34
CA TRP A 129 -12.85 -21.37 -6.34
C TRP A 129 -11.45 -20.82 -6.63
N LEU A 130 -10.69 -20.54 -5.57
CA LEU A 130 -9.24 -20.35 -5.67
C LEU A 130 -8.56 -21.70 -5.37
N PRO A 131 -7.76 -22.27 -6.29
CA PRO A 131 -6.95 -23.44 -5.98
C PRO A 131 -5.99 -23.18 -4.81
N ARG A 132 -5.78 -24.20 -3.97
CA ARG A 132 -4.90 -24.11 -2.77
C ARG A 132 -3.48 -23.61 -3.08
N CYS A 133 -2.94 -23.93 -4.26
CA CYS A 133 -1.63 -23.46 -4.69
C CYS A 133 -1.59 -21.94 -4.92
N ILE A 134 -2.71 -21.29 -5.25
CA ILE A 134 -2.81 -19.84 -5.39
C ILE A 134 -2.87 -19.19 -4.00
N VAL A 135 -3.67 -19.74 -3.09
CA VAL A 135 -3.74 -19.28 -1.69
C VAL A 135 -2.36 -19.34 -1.03
N SER A 136 -1.67 -20.48 -1.14
CA SER A 136 -0.32 -20.63 -0.59
C SER A 136 0.71 -19.66 -1.21
N ARG A 137 0.56 -19.29 -2.49
CA ARG A 137 1.41 -18.26 -3.12
C ARG A 137 1.11 -16.87 -2.56
N LEU A 138 -0.16 -16.57 -2.28
CA LEU A 138 -0.56 -15.30 -1.67
C LEU A 138 0.00 -15.18 -0.25
N ASP A 139 -0.12 -16.22 0.57
CA ASP A 139 0.42 -16.24 1.93
C ASP A 139 1.93 -15.97 1.96
N ASN A 140 2.69 -16.66 1.10
CA ASN A 140 4.13 -16.43 0.96
C ASN A 140 4.47 -15.00 0.49
N LYS A 141 3.61 -14.41 -0.36
CA LYS A 141 3.79 -13.02 -0.82
C LYS A 141 3.57 -12.04 0.33
N LEU A 142 2.61 -12.26 1.22
CA LEU A 142 2.35 -11.41 2.39
C LEU A 142 3.55 -11.36 3.35
N VAL A 143 4.17 -12.51 3.63
CA VAL A 143 5.39 -12.56 4.46
C VAL A 143 6.53 -11.78 3.80
N THR A 144 6.67 -11.91 2.48
CA THR A 144 7.68 -11.18 1.71
C THR A 144 7.48 -9.67 1.77
N ILE A 145 6.22 -9.21 1.76
CA ILE A 145 5.85 -7.80 1.89
C ILE A 145 6.32 -7.23 3.23
N ILE A 146 6.01 -7.91 4.34
CA ILE A 146 6.40 -7.46 5.69
C ILE A 146 7.93 -7.43 5.81
N ALA A 147 8.62 -8.44 5.28
CA ALA A 147 10.09 -8.48 5.29
C ALA A 147 10.71 -7.30 4.50
N LYS A 148 10.14 -6.94 3.34
CA LYS A 148 10.59 -5.77 2.57
C LYS A 148 10.33 -4.47 3.32
N LEU A 149 9.17 -4.31 3.95
CA LEU A 149 8.84 -3.14 4.75
C LEU A 149 9.84 -2.96 5.90
N LYS A 150 10.13 -4.05 6.64
CA LYS A 150 11.15 -4.05 7.70
C LYS A 150 12.52 -3.62 7.18
N LYS A 151 12.94 -4.15 6.03
CA LYS A 151 14.22 -3.77 5.40
C LYS A 151 14.25 -2.29 5.02
N LEU A 152 13.17 -1.77 4.44
CA LEU A 152 13.07 -0.35 4.08
C LEU A 152 13.13 0.54 5.32
N ALA A 153 12.38 0.22 6.37
CA ALA A 153 12.41 0.94 7.63
C ALA A 153 13.85 1.02 8.19
N GLN A 154 14.57 -0.10 8.22
CA GLN A 154 15.96 -0.16 8.67
C GLN A 154 16.92 0.68 7.81
N THR A 155 16.70 0.75 6.50
CA THR A 155 17.52 1.59 5.61
C THR A 155 17.19 3.08 5.71
N THR A 156 15.94 3.43 6.00
CA THR A 156 15.48 4.81 6.14
C THR A 156 15.89 5.42 7.49
N THR A 157 16.05 4.60 8.55
CA THR A 157 16.47 5.05 9.89
C THR A 157 17.97 5.36 10.04
N CYS A 158 18.75 5.44 8.96
CA CYS A 158 20.14 5.89 9.00
C CYS A 158 20.28 7.34 8.52
N PRO A 159 20.21 8.36 9.40
CA PRO A 159 21.00 9.56 9.20
C PRO A 159 22.43 9.20 9.62
N SER A 160 23.33 9.01 8.66
CA SER A 160 24.75 9.19 8.96
C SER A 160 24.89 10.62 9.49
N ALA A 161 25.12 10.77 10.79
CA ALA A 161 25.38 12.06 11.40
C ALA A 161 26.48 12.76 10.59
N PRO A 162 26.28 14.02 10.17
CA PRO A 162 27.39 14.78 9.60
C PRO A 162 28.49 14.90 10.67
N PRO A 163 29.78 14.80 10.30
CA PRO A 163 30.85 15.06 11.26
C PRO A 163 30.68 16.46 11.83
N ALA A 164 30.76 16.56 13.16
CA ALA A 164 30.60 17.79 13.91
C ALA A 164 31.43 18.93 13.29
N ALA A 165 30.77 20.07 13.07
CA ALA A 165 31.43 21.28 12.60
C ALA A 165 32.55 21.67 13.57
N ARG A 166 33.75 21.93 13.03
CA ARG A 166 34.85 22.54 13.78
C ARG A 166 34.38 23.89 14.32
N SER A 167 34.33 24.03 15.64
CA SER A 167 34.25 25.32 16.32
C SER A 167 35.59 26.04 16.12
N CYS A 168 35.65 26.99 15.20
CA CYS A 168 36.69 28.01 15.20
C CYS A 168 36.11 29.21 15.96
N ASN A 169 36.45 29.28 17.24
CA ASN A 169 36.22 30.48 18.04
C ASN A 169 37.15 31.58 17.51
N SER A 170 36.56 32.75 17.29
CA SER A 170 37.27 34.01 17.15
C SER A 170 37.88 34.36 18.50
N GLU A 171 39.19 34.57 18.56
CA GLU A 171 39.80 35.38 19.61
C GLU A 171 40.49 36.58 18.96
N GLU A 172 40.03 37.72 19.45
CA GLU A 172 40.39 39.10 19.22
C GLU A 172 41.74 39.40 19.88
N ASN A 173 42.68 39.98 19.10
CA ASN A 173 43.52 41.11 19.51
C ASN A 173 44.23 41.71 18.28
#